data_AF-A0A2V7XAE7-F1
#
_entry.id   AF-A0A2V7XAE7-F1
#
_cell.length_a   1.000
_cell.length_b   1.000
_cell.length_c   1.000
_cell.angle_alpha   90.00
_cell.angle_beta   90.00
_cell.angle_gamma   90.00
#
_symmetry.space_group_name_H-M   'P 1'
#
loop_
_entity.id
_entity.type
_entity.pdbx_description
1 polymer ?
#
loop_
_entity_poly.entity_id
_entity_poly.type
_entity_poly.pdbx_seq_one_letter_code
_entity_poly.pdbx_strand_id
1 'polypeptide(L)' 'MARMPDAPFAYPIVDAGRLRGRDAAFVVDTLARAGARLIQVRVKGLADRPWLAMARAALAAARTSG' A
#
# COMPACT_ATOMS: atom_id res chain seq x y z
N MET A 1 -5.72 18.54 -5.52
CA MET A 1 -5.22 17.48 -6.43
C MET A 1 -3.92 16.95 -5.88
N ALA A 2 -3.76 15.64 -5.76
CA ALA A 2 -2.46 15.06 -5.40
C ALA A 2 -1.49 15.26 -6.58
N ARG A 3 -0.33 15.86 -6.32
CA ARG A 3 0.76 15.99 -7.30
C ARG A 3 1.60 14.71 -7.24
N MET A 4 2.05 14.22 -8.39
CA MET A 4 3.01 13.12 -8.44
C MET A 4 4.33 13.52 -7.76
N PRO A 5 5.05 12.61 -7.07
CA PRO A 5 6.37 12.90 -6.55
C PRO A 5 7.33 13.30 -7.67
N ASP A 6 8.24 14.23 -7.42
CA ASP A 6 9.28 14.62 -8.38
C ASP A 6 10.27 13.44 -8.58
N ALA A 7 10.78 13.27 -9.80
CA ALA A 7 11.66 12.15 -10.15
C ALA A 7 13.13 12.40 -9.74
N PRO A 8 13.90 11.34 -9.42
CA PRO A 8 13.49 9.93 -9.37
C PRO A 8 12.77 9.56 -8.06
N PHE A 9 11.73 8.71 -8.15
CA PHE A 9 11.04 8.15 -6.98
C PHE A 9 10.70 6.67 -7.17
N ALA A 10 10.54 5.95 -6.06
CA ALA A 10 10.10 4.56 -6.08
C ALA A 10 8.56 4.48 -6.08
N TYR A 11 8.00 3.66 -6.98
CA TYR A 11 6.57 3.34 -7.03
C TYR A 11 6.32 1.84 -6.83
N PRO A 12 6.42 1.32 -5.60
CA PRO A 12 6.18 -0.08 -5.33
C PRO A 12 4.70 -0.48 -5.51
N ILE A 13 4.51 -1.67 -6.10
CA ILE A 13 3.20 -2.30 -6.27
C ILE A 13 3.15 -3.52 -5.35
N VAL A 14 2.28 -3.47 -4.35
CA VAL A 14 2.03 -4.56 -3.39
C VAL A 14 0.92 -5.45 -3.95
N ASP A 15 1.25 -6.65 -4.41
CA ASP A 15 0.27 -7.64 -4.85
C ASP A 15 -0.16 -8.53 -3.67
N ALA A 16 -1.40 -8.36 -3.21
CA ALA A 16 -1.93 -9.09 -2.05
C ALA A 16 -1.90 -10.62 -2.25
N GLY A 17 -2.11 -11.09 -3.49
CA GLY A 17 -2.06 -12.51 -3.81
C GLY A 17 -0.65 -13.12 -3.67
N ARG A 18 0.39 -12.27 -3.59
CA ARG A 18 1.79 -12.68 -3.43
C ARG A 18 2.34 -12.47 -2.02
N LEU A 19 1.52 -12.00 -1.08
CA LEU A 19 1.98 -11.72 0.28
C LEU A 19 2.26 -12.97 1.11
N ARG A 20 1.78 -14.15 0.70
CA ARG A 20 1.98 -15.45 1.40
C ARG A 20 1.58 -15.37 2.88
N GLY A 21 0.41 -14.80 3.16
CA GLY A 21 -0.11 -14.63 4.52
C GLY A 21 0.44 -13.42 5.27
N ARG A 22 1.36 -12.63 4.69
CA ARG A 22 1.77 -11.35 5.27
C ARG A 22 0.66 -10.31 5.14
N ASP A 23 0.55 -9.46 6.15
CA ASP A 23 -0.38 -8.35 6.16
C ASP A 23 0.06 -7.24 5.19
N ALA A 24 -0.87 -6.76 4.36
CA ALA A 24 -0.62 -5.68 3.42
C ALA A 24 -0.31 -4.37 4.16
N ALA A 25 -0.92 -4.12 5.33
CA ALA A 25 -0.67 -2.90 6.10
C ALA A 25 0.77 -2.87 6.64
N PHE A 26 1.28 -4.00 7.13
CA PHE A 26 2.69 -4.13 7.53
C PHE A 26 3.66 -3.83 6.37
N VAL A 27 3.38 -4.35 5.17
CA VAL A 27 4.22 -4.10 4.00
C VAL A 27 4.18 -2.62 3.59
N VAL A 28 2.99 -2.00 3.61
CA VAL A 28 2.82 -0.58 3.32
C VAL A 28 3.55 0.30 4.35
N ASP A 29 3.44 -0.01 5.64
CA ASP A 29 4.18 0.67 6.71
C ASP A 29 5.69 0.62 6.44
N THR A 30 6.21 -0.56 6.14
CA THR A 30 7.64 -0.77 5.84
C THR A 30 8.10 0.07 4.65
N LEU A 31 7.32 0.08 3.56
CA LEU A 31 7.64 0.85 2.35
C LEU A 31 7.56 2.36 2.58
N ALA A 32 6.56 2.83 3.33
CA ALA A 32 6.40 4.24 3.68
C ALA A 32 7.58 4.73 4.53
N ARG A 33 7.97 3.96 5.56
CA ARG A 33 9.16 4.24 6.39
C ARG A 33 10.46 4.24 5.58
N ALA A 34 10.54 3.43 4.52
CA ALA A 34 11.66 3.40 3.59
C ALA A 34 11.66 4.56 2.57
N GLY A 35 10.67 5.46 2.62
CA GLY A 35 10.61 6.66 1.80
C GLY A 35 9.71 6.57 0.56
N ALA A 36 8.97 5.47 0.35
CA ALA A 36 8.01 5.40 -0.75
C ALA A 36 6.87 6.41 -0.56
N ARG A 37 6.74 7.35 -1.51
CA ARG A 37 5.72 8.42 -1.49
C ARG A 37 4.43 8.06 -2.23
N LEU A 38 4.49 7.04 -3.08
CA LEU A 38 3.36 6.52 -3.83
C LEU A 38 3.42 5.00 -3.78
N ILE A 39 2.36 4.36 -3.29
CA ILE A 39 2.29 2.90 -3.13
C ILE A 39 0.97 2.44 -3.72
N GLN A 40 1.01 1.43 -4.59
CA GLN A 40 -0.20 0.79 -5.10
C GLN A 40 -0.43 -0.54 -4.40
N VAL A 41 -1.58 -0.72 -3.76
CA VAL A 41 -2.04 -2.03 -3.30
C VAL A 41 -2.94 -2.64 -4.37
N ARG A 42 -2.51 -3.77 -4.94
CA ARG A 42 -3.23 -4.50 -5.99
C ARG A 42 -3.83 -5.77 -5.43
N VAL A 43 -5.12 -5.94 -5.66
CA VAL A 43 -5.87 -7.14 -5.33
C VAL A 43 -6.59 -7.63 -6.58
N LYS A 44 -6.75 -8.94 -6.72
CA LYS A 44 -7.66 -9.56 -7.69
C LYS A 44 -8.54 -10.58 -6.97
N GLY A 45 -9.81 -10.67 -7.36
CA GLY A 45 -10.72 -11.72 -6.88
C GLY A 45 -11.09 -11.61 -5.40
N LEU A 46 -10.89 -10.45 -4.77
CA LEU A 46 -11.32 -10.20 -3.39
C LEU A 46 -12.68 -9.51 -3.42
N ALA A 47 -13.61 -9.94 -2.55
CA ALA A 47 -14.91 -9.27 -2.42
C ALA A 47 -14.76 -7.86 -1.84
N ASP A 48 -15.72 -6.98 -2.14
CA ASP A 48 -15.65 -5.55 -1.81
C ASP A 48 -15.41 -5.26 -0.33
N ARG A 49 -16.12 -5.95 0.57
CA ARG A 49 -16.00 -5.73 2.02
C ARG A 49 -14.59 -6.07 2.54
N PRO A 50 -14.05 -7.29 2.31
CA PRO A 50 -12.65 -7.60 2.63
C PRO A 50 -11.65 -6.65 1.96
N TRP A 51 -11.93 -6.21 0.73
CA TRP A 51 -11.03 -5.31 0.00
C TRP A 51 -10.97 -3.94 0.64
N LEU A 52 -12.12 -3.37 1.00
CA LEU A 52 -12.22 -2.10 1.72
C LEU A 52 -11.54 -2.17 3.08
N ALA A 53 -11.68 -3.28 3.82
CA ALA A 53 -11.01 -3.46 5.10
C ALA A 53 -9.48 -3.41 4.95
N MET A 54 -8.93 -4.17 3.98
CA MET A 54 -7.51 -4.16 3.66
C MET A 54 -7.04 -2.76 3.22
N ALA A 55 -7.79 -2.10 2.34
CA ALA A 55 -7.46 -0.77 1.84
C ALA A 55 -7.43 0.29 2.97
N ARG A 56 -8.38 0.23 3.91
CA ARG A 56 -8.40 1.11 5.09
C ARG A 56 -7.20 0.89 6.00
N ALA A 57 -6.83 -0.36 6.26
CA ALA A 57 -5.66 -0.69 7.08
C ALA A 57 -4.36 -0.21 6.42
N ALA A 58 -4.18 -0.48 5.13
CA ALA A 58 -3.05 0.00 4.34
C ALA A 58 -2.96 1.54 4.31
N LEU A 59 -4.08 2.23 4.12
CA LEU A 59 -4.14 3.69 4.15
C LEU A 59 -3.77 4.26 5.53
N ALA A 60 -4.26 3.64 6.60
CA ALA A 60 -3.91 4.04 7.95
C ALA A 60 -2.40 3.89 8.20
N ALA A 61 -1.81 2.75 7.81
CA ALA A 61 -0.37 2.51 7.90
C ALA A 61 0.45 3.56 7.13
N ALA A 62 0.07 3.88 5.90
CA ALA A 62 0.74 4.92 5.11
C ALA A 62 0.69 6.28 5.82
N ARG A 63 -0.48 6.71 6.29
CA ARG A 63 -0.67 8.01 6.98
C ARG A 63 0.14 8.16 8.25
N THR A 64 0.34 7.07 9.00
CA THR A 64 1.13 7.10 10.24
C THR A 64 2.63 7.16 9.96
N SER A 65 3.08 6.72 8.79
CA SER A 65 4.50 6.46 8.52
C SER A 65 5.13 7.29 7.41
N GLY A 66 4.35 8.11 6.69
CA GLY A 66 4.87 9.06 5.69
C GLY A 66 3.82 9.63 4.76
#